data_AF-A0A1A0K0J0-F1
#
_entry.id   AF-A0A1A0K0J0-F1
#
_cell.length_a   1.000
_cell.length_b   1.000
_cell.length_c   1.000
_cell.angle_alpha   90.00
_cell.angle_beta   90.00
_cell.angle_gamma   90.00
#
_symmetry.space_group_name_H-M   'P 1'
#
loop_
_entity.id
_entity.type
_entity.pdbx_description
1 polymer ?
#
loop_
_entity_poly.entity_id
_entity_poly.type
_entity_poly.pdbx_seq_one_letter_code
_entity_poly.pdbx_strand_id
1 'polypeptide(L)'
;MEHAQKFDQDAKDRVVRLVEDRILAENMSMQAACQAVAPKLGVSWHTARQWTQAARRDGRIAEPLPEDLVAEVAKLRRENQELRDT
;
A
#
# COMPACT_ATOMS: atom_id res chain seq x y z
N MET A 1 -3.90 31.31 1.68
CA MET A 1 -4.19 30.29 2.71
C MET A 1 -3.00 29.34 2.71
N GLU A 2 -2.24 29.32 3.81
CA GLU A 2 -1.22 28.29 4.03
C GLU A 2 -1.91 26.93 4.03
N HIS A 3 -1.66 26.12 3.01
CA HIS A 3 -2.04 24.72 3.05
C HIS A 3 -1.16 24.07 4.10
N ALA A 4 -1.75 23.79 5.27
CA ALA A 4 -1.11 23.06 6.35
C ALA A 4 -0.28 21.91 5.78
N GLN A 5 0.93 21.73 6.28
CA GLN A 5 1.86 20.62 5.98
C GLN A 5 1.27 19.25 6.41
N LYS A 6 0.07 18.95 5.96
CA LYS A 6 -0.59 17.66 6.02
C LYS A 6 -0.06 16.88 4.83
N PHE A 7 0.25 15.60 5.05
CA PHE A 7 0.53 14.67 3.96
C PHE A 7 -0.46 14.90 2.83
N ASP A 8 0.10 15.13 1.64
CA ASP A 8 -0.69 15.33 0.43
C ASP A 8 -1.61 14.13 0.21
N GLN A 9 -2.78 14.37 -0.39
CA GLN A 9 -3.78 13.32 -0.57
C GLN A 9 -3.21 12.17 -1.44
N ASP A 10 -2.36 12.48 -2.42
CA ASP A 10 -1.63 11.50 -3.21
C ASP A 10 -0.72 10.59 -2.36
N ALA A 11 -0.08 11.14 -1.33
CA ALA A 11 0.78 10.36 -0.44
C ALA A 11 -0.05 9.38 0.39
N LYS A 12 -1.24 9.79 0.84
CA LYS A 12 -2.17 8.91 1.57
C LYS A 12 -2.72 7.83 0.65
N ASP A 13 -3.19 8.19 -0.54
CA ASP A 13 -3.79 7.25 -1.48
C ASP A 13 -2.76 6.21 -1.95
N ARG A 14 -1.49 6.62 -2.11
CA ARG A 14 -0.39 5.69 -2.37
C ARG A 14 -0.18 4.67 -1.25
N VAL A 15 -0.26 5.09 0.02
CA VAL A 15 -0.16 4.18 1.17
C VAL A 15 -1.33 3.20 1.17
N VAL A 16 -2.55 3.71 1.02
CA VAL A 16 -3.78 2.89 1.02
C VAL A 16 -3.70 1.83 -0.08
N ARG A 17 -3.39 2.24 -1.31
CA ARG A 17 -3.30 1.33 -2.46
C ARG A 17 -2.28 0.22 -2.21
N LEU A 18 -1.06 0.57 -1.76
CA LEU A 18 -0.01 -0.43 -1.53
C LEU A 18 -0.32 -1.40 -0.38
N VAL A 19 -1.04 -0.94 0.65
CA VAL A 19 -1.50 -1.82 1.74
C VAL A 19 -2.56 -2.79 1.22
N GLU A 20 -3.56 -2.30 0.49
CA GLU A 20 -4.62 -3.14 -0.09
C GLU A 20 -4.06 -4.14 -1.10
N ASP A 21 -3.15 -3.71 -1.98
CA ASP A 21 -2.46 -4.58 -2.94
C ASP A 21 -1.72 -5.73 -2.25
N ARG A 22 -1.12 -5.48 -1.08
CA ARG A 22 -0.39 -6.51 -0.32
C ARG A 22 -1.35 -7.45 0.42
N ILE A 23 -2.46 -6.94 0.94
CA ILE A 23 -3.53 -7.75 1.54
C ILE A 23 -4.10 -8.70 0.49
N LEU A 24 -4.44 -8.20 -0.70
CA LEU A 24 -5.04 -8.99 -1.78
C LEU A 24 -4.06 -9.98 -2.39
N ALA A 25 -2.86 -9.54 -2.77
CA ALA A 25 -1.91 -10.39 -3.50
C ALA A 25 -1.32 -11.52 -2.65
N GLU A 26 -1.20 -11.33 -1.33
CA GLU A 26 -0.49 -12.27 -0.45
C GLU A 26 -1.36 -12.77 0.71
N ASN A 27 -2.66 -12.48 0.67
CA ASN A 27 -3.61 -12.81 1.73
C ASN A 27 -3.11 -12.36 3.13
N MET A 28 -2.41 -11.22 3.18
CA MET A 28 -1.81 -10.69 4.40
C MET A 28 -2.87 -10.06 5.30
N SER A 29 -2.66 -10.15 6.62
CA SER A 29 -3.42 -9.33 7.55
C SER A 29 -3.13 -7.84 7.34
N MET A 30 -4.10 -6.97 7.64
CA MET A 30 -3.92 -5.52 7.55
C MET A 30 -2.71 -5.03 8.35
N GLN A 31 -2.46 -5.62 9.51
CA GLN A 31 -1.30 -5.27 10.34
C GLN A 31 0.02 -5.64 9.64
N ALA A 32 0.14 -6.87 9.13
CA ALA A 32 1.33 -7.33 8.42
C ALA A 32 1.60 -6.48 7.17
N ALA A 33 0.55 -6.17 6.39
CA ALA A 33 0.64 -5.31 5.23
C ALA A 33 1.08 -3.87 5.59
N CYS A 34 0.51 -3.28 6.65
CA CYS A 34 0.92 -1.95 7.13
C CYS A 34 2.38 -1.94 7.58
N GLN A 35 2.83 -2.95 8.32
CA GLN A 35 4.22 -3.07 8.78
C GLN A 35 5.20 -3.21 7.60
N ALA A 36 4.81 -3.93 6.54
CA ALA A 36 5.64 -4.12 5.35
C ALA A 36 5.72 -2.87 4.44
N VAL A 37 4.64 -2.07 4.39
CA VAL A 37 4.53 -0.90 3.50
C VAL A 37 5.02 0.38 4.16
N ALA A 38 4.66 0.62 5.42
CA ALA A 38 4.85 1.92 6.07
C ALA A 38 6.31 2.42 6.10
N PRO A 39 7.33 1.58 6.42
CA PRO A 39 8.72 2.02 6.38
C PRO A 39 9.20 2.46 5.00
N LYS A 40 8.66 1.88 3.92
CA LYS A 40 9.04 2.22 2.53
C LYS A 40 8.56 3.60 2.09
N LEU A 41 7.55 4.14 2.79
CA LEU A 41 6.91 5.42 2.48
C LEU A 41 7.17 6.47 3.56
N GLY A 42 8.05 6.19 4.53
CA GLY A 42 8.40 7.12 5.60
C GLY A 42 7.25 7.42 6.56
N VAL A 43 6.28 6.51 6.72
CA VAL A 43 5.15 6.67 7.63
C VAL A 43 5.16 5.59 8.71
N SER A 44 4.50 5.83 9.85
CA SER A 44 4.31 4.80 10.86
C SER A 44 3.27 3.77 10.43
N TRP A 45 3.41 2.52 10.88
CA TRP A 45 2.42 1.48 10.57
C TRP A 45 1.02 1.80 11.12
N HIS A 46 0.96 2.51 12.26
CA HIS A 46 -0.30 3.00 12.83
C HIS A 46 -0.97 4.03 11.91
N THR A 47 -0.20 4.97 11.36
CA THR A 47 -0.68 5.98 10.42
C THR A 47 -1.19 5.33 9.13
N ALA A 48 -0.44 4.37 8.56
CA ALA A 48 -0.86 3.62 7.39
C ALA A 48 -2.18 2.87 7.63
N ARG A 49 -2.33 2.24 8.80
CA ARG A 49 -3.57 1.58 9.19
C ARG A 49 -4.74 2.55 9.30
N GLN A 50 -4.53 3.72 9.92
CA GLN A 50 -5.57 4.75 10.05
C GLN A 50 -6.05 5.24 8.68
N TRP A 51 -5.14 5.55 7.75
CA TRP A 51 -5.51 6.00 6.42
C TRP A 51 -6.24 4.92 5.62
N THR A 52 -5.76 3.68 5.68
CA THR A 52 -6.41 2.54 5.00
C THR A 52 -7.82 2.31 5.53
N GLN A 53 -8.01 2.36 6.85
CA GLN A 53 -9.35 2.21 7.45
C GLN A 53 -10.30 3.35 7.10
N ALA A 54 -9.81 4.59 7.06
CA ALA A 54 -10.60 5.73 6.62
C ALA A 54 -11.03 5.57 5.15
N ALA A 55 -10.09 5.21 4.26
CA ALA A 55 -10.38 4.99 2.85
C ALA A 55 -11.41 3.87 2.62
N ARG A 56 -11.32 2.75 3.35
CA ARG A 56 -12.33 1.68 3.30
C ARG A 56 -13.73 2.16 3.68
N ARG A 57 -13.85 2.96 4.76
CA ARG A 57 -15.12 3.52 5.22
C ARG A 57 -15.72 4.49 4.19
N ASP A 58 -14.86 5.26 3.55
CA ASP A 58 -15.25 6.26 2.56
C ASP A 58 -15.45 5.66 1.16
N GLY A 59 -15.27 4.34 0.99
CA GLY A 59 -15.32 3.68 -0.32
C GLY A 59 -14.19 4.06 -1.28
N ARG A 60 -13.14 4.74 -0.80
CA ARG A 60 -11.99 5.22 -1.58
C ARG A 60 -10.89 4.17 -1.68
N ILE A 61 -11.26 2.92 -1.96
CA ILE A 61 -10.28 1.89 -2.30
C ILE A 61 -10.01 2.03 -3.80
N ALA A 62 -8.74 2.12 -4.18
CA ALA A 62 -8.35 2.18 -5.59
C ALA A 62 -8.91 0.97 -6.35
N GLU A 63 -9.40 1.20 -7.57
CA GLU A 63 -9.89 0.11 -8.42
C GLU A 63 -8.80 -0.95 -8.64
N PRO A 64 -9.16 -2.25 -8.68
CA PRO A 64 -8.21 -3.31 -8.97
C PRO A 64 -7.50 -3.05 -10.30
N LEU A 65 -6.19 -3.27 -10.32
CA LEU A 65 -5.43 -3.23 -11.56
C LEU A 65 -5.89 -4.36 -12.51
N PRO A 66 -5.81 -4.16 -13.83
CA PRO A 66 -6.03 -5.22 -14.82
C PRO A 66 -5.22 -6.49 -14.51
N GLU A 67 -5.80 -7.67 -14.79
CA GLU A 67 -5.23 -8.98 -14.42
C GLU A 67 -3.82 -9.21 -14.99
N ASP A 68 -3.56 -8.71 -16.19
CA ASP A 68 -2.26 -8.74 -16.86
C ASP A 68 -1.21 -7.93 -16.09
N LEU A 69 -1.57 -6.74 -15.58
CA LEU A 69 -0.68 -5.97 -14.70
C LEU A 69 -0.43 -6.67 -13.37
N VAL A 70 -1.45 -7.32 -12.79
CA VAL A 70 -1.30 -8.07 -11.53
C VAL A 70 -0.31 -9.24 -11.71
N ALA A 71 -0.41 -9.97 -12.82
CA ALA A 71 0.50 -11.07 -13.14
C ALA A 71 1.96 -10.59 -13.28
N GLU A 72 2.18 -9.47 -13.98
CA GLU A 72 3.52 -8.90 -14.14
C GLU A 72 4.09 -8.42 -12.79
N VAL A 73 3.28 -7.77 -11.95
CA VAL A 73 3.71 -7.35 -10.60
C VAL A 73 4.08 -8.54 -9.73
N ALA A 74 3.34 -9.65 -9.80
CA ALA A 74 3.66 -10.87 -9.05
C ALA A 74 5.01 -11.48 -9.47
N LYS A 75 5.25 -11.55 -10.78
CA LYS A 75 6.54 -11.98 -11.35
C LYS A 75 7.69 -11.07 -10.87
N LEU A 76 7.53 -9.75 -11.00
CA LEU A 76 8.54 -8.78 -10.56
C LEU A 76 8.79 -8.83 -9.04
N ARG A 77 7.77 -9.12 -8.22
CA ARG A 77 7.93 -9.29 -6.77
C ARG A 77 8.80 -10.51 -6.44
N ARG A 78 8.63 -11.61 -7.17
CA ARG A 78 9.44 -12.81 -7.01
C ARG A 78 10.90 -12.55 -7.37
N GLU A 79 11.14 -11.95 -8.54
CA GLU A 79 12.50 -11.59 -8.99
C GLU A 79 13.18 -10.63 -8.00
N ASN A 80 12.46 -9.62 -7.49
CA ASN A 80 13.00 -8.72 -6.47
C ASN A 80 13.32 -9.41 -5.14
N GLN A 81 12.58 -10.47 -4.78
CA GLN A 81 12.89 -11.25 -3.58
C GLN A 81 14.17 -12.05 -3.79
N GLU A 82 14.31 -12.75 -4.91
CA GLU A 82 15.52 -13.50 -5.26
C GLU A 82 16.77 -12.60 -5.27
N LEU A 83 16.67 -11.39 -5.82
CA LEU A 83 17.76 -10.41 -5.84
C LEU A 83 18.13 -9.86 -4.45
N ARG A 84 17.17 -9.78 -3.52
CA ARG A 84 17.44 -9.31 -2.14
C ARG A 84 18.16 -10.35 -1.29
N ASP A 85 18.03 -11.61 -1.64
CA ASP A 85 18.62 -12.74 -0.92
C ASP A 85 20.03 -13.10 -1.43
N THR A 86 20.60 -12.28 -2.35
CA THR A 86 21.97 -12.40 -2.90
C THR A 86 22.88 -11.31 -2.32
#